data_AF-A0A8K0NI88-F1
#
_entry.id   AF-A0A8K0NI88-F1
#
_cell.length_a   1.000
_cell.length_b   1.000
_cell.length_c   1.000
_cell.angle_alpha   90.00
_cell.angle_beta   90.00
_cell.angle_gamma   90.00
#
_symmetry.space_group_name_H-M   'P 1'
#
loop_
_entity.id
_entity.type
_entity.pdbx_description
1 polymer ?
#
loop_
_entity_poly.entity_id
_entity_poly.type
_entity_poly.pdbx_seq_one_letter_code
_entity_poly.pdbx_strand_id
1 'polypeptide(L)' 'MSTPPRAASPPQTTASFNLAPSQASFLLSSLANFLTVAIHSILYHRALYPPASFLTARAYNLAVHQSRHPAVCAWVRDA' A
#
# COMPACT_ATOMS: atom_id res chain seq x y z
N MET A 1 11.47 51.36 25.83
CA MET A 1 11.27 50.89 24.44
C MET A 1 12.22 49.70 24.28
N SER A 2 11.78 48.50 24.68
CA SER A 2 12.65 47.32 24.73
C SER A 2 11.95 46.16 24.02
N THR A 3 12.60 45.67 22.97
CA THR A 3 12.18 44.60 22.05
C THR A 3 12.15 43.23 22.74
N PRO A 4 11.21 42.33 22.40
CA PRO A 4 11.26 40.93 22.84
C PRO A 4 12.27 40.12 21.99
N PRO A 5 13.04 39.19 22.59
CA PRO A 5 13.97 38.35 21.85
C PRO A 5 13.26 37.22 21.08
N ARG A 6 13.85 36.95 19.91
CA ARG A 6 13.48 36.01 18.85
C ARG A 6 13.32 34.56 19.33
N ALA A 7 12.32 33.89 18.75
CA ALA A 7 11.95 32.49 18.93
C ALA A 7 13.15 31.52 18.91
N ALA A 8 13.26 30.71 19.95
CA ALA A 8 14.03 29.48 19.94
C ALA A 8 13.09 28.33 19.53
N SER A 9 13.15 27.94 18.26
CA SER A 9 12.49 26.72 17.79
C SER A 9 13.08 25.49 18.50
N PRO A 10 12.26 24.50 18.89
CA PRO A 10 12.77 23.29 19.53
C PRO A 10 13.72 22.53 18.61
N PRO A 11 14.71 21.79 19.15
CA PRO A 11 15.59 20.94 18.35
C PRO A 11 14.74 19.89 17.65
N GLN A 12 14.80 19.87 16.32
CA GLN A 12 14.17 18.84 15.51
C GLN A 12 14.89 17.52 15.80
N THR A 13 14.32 16.72 16.69
CA THR A 13 14.77 15.36 16.98
C THR A 13 14.74 14.56 15.69
N THR A 14 15.91 14.32 15.09
CA THR A 14 16.05 13.34 14.01
C THR A 14 15.76 11.97 14.59
N ALA A 15 14.49 11.56 14.55
CA ALA A 15 14.04 10.27 15.03
C ALA A 15 14.68 9.18 14.16
N SER A 16 15.67 8.50 14.71
CA SER A 16 16.26 7.31 14.12
C SER A 16 15.19 6.21 14.09
N PHE A 17 14.62 5.94 12.91
CA PHE A 17 13.61 4.89 12.72
C PHE A 17 14.27 3.50 12.75
N ASN A 18 14.68 3.05 13.93
CA ASN A 18 15.05 1.65 14.15
C ASN A 18 13.75 0.82 14.23
N LEU A 19 13.29 0.31 13.08
CA LEU A 19 12.13 -0.57 13.00
C LEU A 19 12.47 -1.94 13.62
N ALA A 20 11.65 -2.39 14.57
CA ALA A 20 11.73 -3.76 15.06
C ALA A 20 11.45 -4.76 13.92
N PRO A 21 12.09 -5.94 13.87
CA PRO A 21 11.90 -6.91 12.80
C PRO A 21 10.43 -7.31 12.57
N SER A 22 9.63 -7.36 13.64
CA SER A 22 8.19 -7.63 13.58
C SER A 22 7.38 -6.49 12.93
N GLN A 23 7.81 -5.24 13.09
CA GLN A 23 7.19 -4.10 12.43
C GLN A 23 7.53 -4.08 10.94
N ALA A 24 8.79 -4.39 10.60
CA ALA A 24 9.23 -4.51 9.21
C ALA A 24 8.46 -5.62 8.47
N SER A 25 8.26 -6.79 9.09
CA SER A 25 7.49 -7.88 8.47
C SER A 25 6.01 -7.53 8.31
N PHE A 26 5.40 -6.84 9.29
CA PHE A 26 4.02 -6.37 9.18
C PHE A 26 3.84 -5.36 8.05
N LEU A 27 4.76 -4.40 7.93
CA LEU A 27 4.74 -3.41 6.85
C LEU A 27 4.93 -4.08 5.49
N LEU A 28 5.87 -5.02 5.38
CA LEU A 28 6.09 -5.78 4.16
C LEU A 28 4.85 -6.59 3.75
N SER A 29 4.22 -7.27 4.71
CA SER A 29 2.99 -8.03 4.44
C SER A 29 1.84 -7.13 4.01
N SER A 30 1.70 -5.96 4.65
CA SER A 30 0.67 -4.97 4.29
C SER A 30 0.92 -4.38 2.90
N LEU A 31 2.18 -4.08 2.59
CA LEU A 31 2.61 -3.60 1.28
C LEU A 31 2.36 -4.65 0.19
N ALA A 32 2.72 -5.91 0.43
CA ALA A 32 2.51 -7.01 -0.51
C ALA A 32 1.02 -7.21 -0.81
N ASN A 33 0.17 -7.15 0.22
CA ASN A 33 -1.27 -7.24 0.03
C ASN A 33 -1.84 -6.04 -0.75
N PHE A 34 -1.35 -4.82 -0.48
CA PHE A 34 -1.71 -3.65 -1.26
C PHE A 34 -1.28 -3.77 -2.73
N LEU A 35 -0.04 -4.17 -2.97
CA LEU A 35 0.52 -4.33 -4.31
C LEU A 35 -0.26 -5.39 -5.11
N THR A 36 -0.64 -6.49 -4.45
CA THR A 36 -1.52 -7.51 -5.01
C THR A 36 -2.82 -6.90 -5.53
N VAL A 37 -3.53 -6.13 -4.69
CA VAL A 37 -4.81 -5.50 -5.06
C VAL A 37 -4.61 -4.44 -6.16
N ALA A 38 -3.52 -3.67 -6.11
CA ALA A 38 -3.19 -2.67 -7.11
C ALA A 38 -2.95 -3.30 -8.49
N ILE A 39 -2.20 -4.41 -8.57
CA ILE A 39 -1.93 -5.12 -9.82
C ILE A 39 -3.24 -5.62 -10.45
N HIS A 40 -4.14 -6.21 -9.65
CA HIS A 40 -5.46 -6.64 -10.13
C HIS A 40 -6.27 -5.47 -10.69
N SER A 41 -6.22 -4.32 -10.02
CA SER A 41 -6.93 -3.10 -10.45
C SER A 41 -6.35 -2.53 -11.75
N ILE A 42 -5.03 -2.56 -11.92
CA ILE A 42 -4.36 -2.14 -13.16
C ILE A 42 -4.72 -3.07 -14.33
N LEU A 43 -4.70 -4.38 -14.11
CA LEU A 43 -5.08 -5.37 -15.14
C LEU A 43 -6.53 -5.18 -15.61
N TYR A 44 -7.43 -4.91 -14.66
CA TYR A 44 -8.83 -4.60 -14.94
C TYR A 44 -8.96 -3.30 -15.76
N HIS A 45 -8.36 -2.20 -15.31
CA HIS A 45 -8.46 -0.90 -15.99
C HIS A 45 -7.80 -0.89 -17.37
N ARG A 46 -6.75 -1.68 -17.59
CA ARG A 46 -6.11 -1.81 -18.91
C ARG A 46 -6.83 -2.74 -19.87
N ALA A 47 -7.98 -3.32 -19.48
CA ALA A 47 -8.77 -4.23 -20.28
C ALA A 47 -7.96 -5.41 -20.87
N LEU A 48 -6.88 -5.82 -20.18
CA LEU A 48 -6.03 -6.94 -20.60
C LEU A 48 -6.76 -8.29 -20.47
N TYR A 49 -7.76 -8.32 -19.57
CA TYR A 49 -8.68 -9.42 -19.39
C TYR A 49 -10.12 -8.90 -19.46
N PRO A 50 -11.06 -9.69 -20.00
CA PRO A 50 -12.46 -9.29 -20.06
C PRO A 50 -13.01 -9.02 -18.65
N PRO A 51 -13.76 -7.92 -18.44
CA PRO A 51 -14.28 -7.52 -17.14
C PRO A 51 -15.20 -8.58 -16.51
N ALA A 52 -15.81 -9.46 -17.31
CA ALA A 52 -16.60 -10.60 -16.86
C ALA A 52 -15.78 -11.64 -16.07
N SER A 53 -14.45 -11.69 -16.26
CA SER A 53 -13.56 -12.58 -15.51
C SER A 53 -13.20 -12.04 -14.12
N PHE A 54 -13.64 -10.83 -13.77
CA PHE A 54 -13.38 -10.22 -12.48
C PHE A 54 -14.62 -10.26 -11.58
N LEU A 55 -14.42 -10.65 -10.32
CA LEU A 55 -15.43 -10.50 -9.27
C LEU A 55 -15.22 -9.19 -8.55
N THR A 56 -16.31 -8.52 -8.21
CA THR A 56 -16.27 -7.40 -7.29
C THR A 56 -16.10 -7.95 -5.86
N ALA A 57 -14.92 -7.75 -5.29
CA ALA A 57 -14.59 -8.02 -3.90
C ALA A 57 -14.46 -6.69 -3.12
N ARG A 58 -14.27 -6.76 -1.80
CA ARG A 58 -13.89 -5.58 -1.00
C ARG A 58 -12.52 -5.80 -0.38
N ALA A 59 -11.63 -4.80 -0.55
CA ALA A 59 -10.36 -4.72 0.16
C ALA A 59 -10.17 -3.28 0.64
N TYR A 60 -9.66 -3.10 1.86
CA TYR A 60 -9.40 -1.78 2.44
C TYR A 60 -10.62 -0.82 2.40
N ASN A 61 -11.82 -1.37 2.60
CA ASN A 61 -13.11 -0.65 2.52
C ASN A 61 -13.45 -0.06 1.14
N LEU A 62 -12.75 -0.47 0.08
CA LEU A 62 -13.01 -0.09 -1.31
C LEU A 62 -13.53 -1.30 -2.09
N ALA A 63 -14.41 -1.04 -3.06
CA ALA A 63 -14.79 -2.05 -4.04
C ALA A 63 -13.61 -2.30 -4.97
N VAL A 64 -13.12 -3.53 -5.01
CA VAL A 64 -11.96 -3.94 -5.82
C VAL A 64 -12.36 -5.09 -6.74
N HIS A 65 -11.79 -5.13 -7.92
CA HIS A 65 -12.03 -6.21 -8.87
C HIS A 65 -10.96 -7.29 -8.68
N GLN A 66 -11.35 -8.47 -8.20
CA GLN A 66 -10.46 -9.63 -8.12
C GLN A 66 -10.60 -10.51 -9.36
N SER A 67 -9.48 -10.81 -9.99
CA SER A 67 -9.39 -11.75 -11.10
C SER A 67 -9.78 -13.15 -10.62
N ARG A 68 -10.71 -13.81 -11.32
CA ARG A 68 -11.00 -15.24 -11.08
C ARG A 68 -9.96 -16.18 -11.68
N HIS A 69 -9.00 -15.66 -12.46
CA HIS A 69 -8.00 -16.48 -13.13
C HIS A 69 -6.92 -16.97 -12.15
N PRO A 70 -6.84 -18.30 -11.89
CA PRO A 70 -5.89 -18.86 -10.93
C PRO A 70 -4.43 -18.62 -11.33
N ALA A 71 -4.15 -18.52 -12.63
CA ALA A 71 -2.81 -18.17 -13.14
C ALA A 71 -2.39 -16.75 -12.77
N VAL A 72 -3.31 -15.77 -12.84
CA VAL A 72 -3.04 -14.38 -12.43
C VAL A 72 -2.83 -14.32 -10.92
N CYS A 73 -3.71 -14.98 -10.13
CA CYS A 73 -3.53 -15.05 -8.67
C CYS A 73 -2.26 -15.79 -8.25
N ALA A 74 -1.80 -16.79 -9.02
CA ALA A 74 -0.53 -17.46 -8.77
C ALA A 74 0.65 -16.55 -9.10
N TRP A 75 0.64 -15.90 -10.26
CA TRP A 75 1.71 -14.98 -10.67
C TRP A 75 1.85 -13.79 -9.71
N VAL A 76 0.74 -13.19 -9.27
CA VAL A 76 0.78 -12.07 -8.31
C VAL A 76 1.28 -12.50 -6.92
N ARG A 77 1.13 -13.78 -6.55
CA ARG A 77 1.67 -14.32 -5.28
C ARG A 77 3.13 -14.75 -5.38
N ASP A 78 3.60 -15.07 -6.58
CA ASP A 78 4.97 -15.51 -6.84
C ASP A 78 5.94 -14.32 -6.99
N ALA A 79 5.45 -13.20 -7.49
CA ALA A 79 6.17 -11.92 -7.59
C ALA A 79 6.38 -11.25 -6.23
#